data_AF-A0A6S6PSI0-F1
#
_entry.id   AF-A0A6S6PSI0-F1
#
_cell.length_a   1.000
_cell.length_b   1.000
_cell.length_c   1.000
_cell.angle_alpha   90.00
_cell.angle_beta   90.00
_cell.angle_gamma   90.00
#
_symmetry.space_group_name_H-M   'P 1'
#
loop_
_entity.id
_entity.type
_entity.pdbx_description
1 polymer ?
#
loop_
_entity_poly.entity_id
_entity_poly.type
_entity_poly.pdbx_seq_one_letter_code
_entity_poly.pdbx_strand_id
1 'polypeptide(L)'
;MATSSNTTTRFDNVSDAMLADMIGYADAKAKAAAEEVSALKEELKRRGAEKIEGSHFSVTNKEQISARLDTKAIRARLGDEVAKFEVPSISQVIRVKANAAALATLAS
;
A
#
# COMPACT_ATOMS: atom_id res chain seq x y z
N MET A 1 -4.88 -35.70 10.37
CA MET A 1 -6.26 -35.18 10.32
C MET A 1 -6.19 -33.67 10.44
N ALA A 2 -6.10 -32.94 9.32
CA ALA A 2 -6.07 -31.48 9.34
C ALA A 2 -7.53 -30.98 9.40
N THR A 3 -7.87 -30.31 10.49
CA THR A 3 -9.16 -29.63 10.66
C THR A 3 -9.21 -28.43 9.71
N SER A 4 -9.99 -28.55 8.63
CA SER A 4 -10.35 -27.42 7.78
C SER A 4 -11.17 -26.44 8.60
N SER A 5 -10.54 -25.38 9.10
CA SER A 5 -11.25 -24.23 9.66
C SER A 5 -12.05 -23.57 8.54
N ASN A 6 -13.34 -23.92 8.45
CA ASN A 6 -14.30 -23.31 7.55
C ASN A 6 -14.49 -21.85 7.98
N THR A 7 -13.56 -21.00 7.58
CA THR A 7 -13.52 -19.59 7.95
C THR A 7 -14.49 -18.92 7.02
N THR A 8 -15.74 -18.79 7.45
CA THR A 8 -16.75 -18.09 6.65
C THR A 8 -16.32 -16.62 6.56
N THR A 9 -15.76 -16.22 5.43
CA THR A 9 -15.38 -14.84 5.18
C THR A 9 -16.61 -14.07 4.69
N ARG A 10 -16.66 -12.75 4.93
CA ARG A 10 -17.75 -11.90 4.43
C ARG A 10 -17.87 -11.88 2.89
N PHE A 11 -16.96 -12.56 2.18
CA PHE A 11 -16.87 -12.59 0.73
C PHE A 11 -17.11 -13.99 0.15
N ASP A 12 -17.49 -14.99 0.95
CA ASP A 12 -17.69 -16.36 0.45
C ASP A 12 -18.85 -16.48 -0.55
N ASN A 13 -19.74 -15.50 -0.56
CA ASN A 13 -20.88 -15.40 -1.48
C ASN A 13 -20.61 -14.50 -2.69
N VAL A 14 -19.35 -14.07 -2.88
CA VAL A 14 -18.95 -13.16 -3.96
C VAL A 14 -18.27 -13.97 -5.06
N SER A 15 -18.71 -13.81 -6.31
CA SER A 15 -18.05 -14.43 -7.46
C SER A 15 -16.69 -13.78 -7.73
N ASP A 16 -15.76 -14.51 -8.38
CA ASP A 16 -14.43 -13.98 -8.69
C ASP A 16 -14.47 -12.65 -9.48
N ALA A 17 -15.43 -12.52 -10.39
CA ALA A 17 -15.65 -11.28 -11.13
C ALA A 17 -16.10 -10.13 -10.22
N MET A 18 -17.07 -10.39 -9.33
CA MET A 18 -17.53 -9.39 -8.36
C MET A 18 -16.42 -9.05 -7.35
N LEU A 19 -15.58 -10.01 -6.97
CA LEU A 19 -14.44 -9.78 -6.10
C LEU A 19 -13.40 -8.87 -6.79
N ALA A 20 -13.12 -9.08 -8.08
CA ALA A 20 -12.24 -8.23 -8.86
C ALA A 20 -12.77 -6.79 -8.97
N ASP A 21 -14.07 -6.61 -9.20
CA ASP A 21 -14.70 -5.28 -9.25
C ASP A 21 -14.69 -4.60 -7.87
N MET A 22 -14.98 -5.34 -6.79
CA MET A 22 -14.90 -4.83 -5.43
C MET A 22 -13.47 -4.41 -5.05
N ILE A 23 -12.46 -5.19 -5.44
CA ILE A 23 -11.05 -4.84 -5.25
C ILE A 23 -10.71 -3.60 -6.09
N GLY A 24 -11.12 -3.55 -7.35
CA GLY A 24 -10.86 -2.41 -8.23
C GLY A 24 -11.47 -1.11 -7.71
N TYR A 25 -12.72 -1.16 -7.23
CA TYR A 25 -13.40 -0.02 -6.66
C TYR A 25 -12.73 0.46 -5.36
N ALA A 26 -12.39 -0.47 -4.46
CA ALA A 26 -11.69 -0.14 -3.23
C ALA A 26 -10.29 0.43 -3.48
N ASP A 27 -9.55 -0.12 -4.45
CA ASP A 27 -8.23 0.37 -4.86
C ASP A 27 -8.31 1.78 -5.46
N ALA A 28 -9.29 2.04 -6.34
CA ALA A 28 -9.52 3.38 -6.89
C ALA A 28 -9.83 4.40 -5.79
N LYS A 29 -10.68 4.05 -4.82
CA LYS A 29 -10.99 4.92 -3.67
C LYS A 29 -9.77 5.13 -2.78
N ALA A 30 -8.97 4.09 -2.54
CA ALA A 30 -7.76 4.18 -1.75
C ALA A 30 -6.71 5.08 -2.42
N LYS A 31 -6.56 4.99 -3.74
CA LYS A 31 -5.68 5.88 -4.51
C LYS A 31 -6.11 7.34 -4.43
N ALA A 32 -7.40 7.63 -4.66
CA ALA A 32 -7.92 8.99 -4.53
C ALA A 32 -7.72 9.56 -3.11
N ALA A 33 -8.02 8.76 -2.08
CA ALA A 33 -7.79 9.17 -0.69
C ALA A 33 -6.29 9.34 -0.37
N ALA A 34 -5.41 8.51 -0.94
CA ALA A 34 -3.96 8.62 -0.75
C ALA A 34 -3.40 9.89 -1.41
N GLU A 35 -3.93 10.29 -2.57
CA GLU A 35 -3.60 11.56 -3.23
C GLU A 35 -4.03 12.75 -2.37
N GLU A 36 -5.27 12.73 -1.86
CA GLU A 36 -5.78 13.78 -0.98
C GLU A 36 -4.96 13.90 0.32
N VAL A 37 -4.65 12.76 0.96
CA VAL A 37 -3.79 12.74 2.16
C VAL A 37 -2.39 13.26 1.84
N SER A 38 -1.86 12.97 0.64
CA SER A 38 -0.54 13.47 0.23
C SER A 38 -0.57 14.99 0.05
N ALA A 39 -1.58 15.53 -0.61
CA ALA A 39 -1.78 16.98 -0.75
C ALA A 39 -1.92 17.68 0.62
N LEU A 40 -2.68 17.09 1.55
CA LEU A 40 -2.81 17.61 2.92
C LEU A 40 -1.49 17.58 3.71
N LYS A 41 -0.67 16.53 3.52
CA LYS A 41 0.66 16.44 4.14
C LYS A 41 1.66 17.42 3.52
N GLU A 42 1.62 17.62 2.21
CA GLU A 42 2.42 18.65 1.54
C GLU A 42 2.04 20.04 2.05
N GLU A 43 0.75 20.29 2.24
CA GLU A 43 0.29 21.53 2.84
C GLU A 43 0.77 21.70 4.28
N LEU A 44 0.73 20.64 5.09
CA LEU A 44 1.29 20.66 6.44
C LEU A 44 2.79 20.98 6.44
N LYS A 45 3.56 20.39 5.52
CA LYS A 45 4.99 20.68 5.36
C LYS A 45 5.22 22.12 4.93
N ARG A 46 4.44 22.64 3.97
CA ARG A 46 4.50 24.03 3.51
C ARG A 46 4.23 25.01 4.64
N ARG A 47 3.32 24.67 5.55
CA ARG A 47 2.99 25.48 6.74
C ARG A 47 4.08 25.43 7.81
N GLY A 48 5.07 24.55 7.72
CA GLY A 48 6.18 24.46 8.66
C GLY A 48 5.77 24.10 10.09
N ALA A 49 4.56 23.60 10.29
CA ALA A 49 4.06 23.28 11.63
C ALA A 49 4.59 21.92 12.08
N GLU A 50 5.31 21.90 13.20
CA GLU A 50 5.83 20.67 13.80
C GLU A 50 4.73 19.82 14.44
N LYS A 51 3.70 20.47 15.00
CA LYS A 51 2.55 19.79 15.62
C LYS A 51 1.29 20.62 15.44
N ILE A 52 0.23 19.99 14.96
CA ILE A 52 -1.12 20.57 14.87
C ILE A 52 -2.09 19.63 15.58
N GLU A 53 -2.91 20.18 16.47
CA GLU A 53 -4.00 19.45 17.13
C GLU A 53 -5.33 19.93 16.59
N GLY A 54 -6.14 19.01 16.08
CA GLY A 54 -7.55 19.24 15.75
C GLY A 54 -8.46 18.56 16.77
N SER A 55 -9.78 18.77 16.63
CA SER A 55 -10.78 18.30 17.59
C SER A 55 -10.83 16.77 17.78
N HIS A 56 -10.35 16.01 16.80
CA HIS A 56 -10.35 14.53 16.84
C HIS A 56 -8.98 13.90 16.57
N PHE A 57 -8.03 14.64 15.99
CA PHE A 57 -6.75 14.09 15.54
C PHE A 57 -5.63 15.12 15.72
N SER A 58 -4.43 14.64 16.08
CA SER A 58 -3.21 15.44 16.10
C SER A 58 -2.24 14.95 15.02
N VAL A 59 -1.61 15.87 14.29
CA VAL A 59 -0.60 15.55 13.27
C VAL A 59 0.73 16.17 13.70
N THR A 60 1.80 15.38 13.68
CA THR A 60 3.16 15.84 14.00
C THR A 60 4.05 15.62 12.78
N ASN A 61 4.78 16.66 12.37
CA ASN A 61 5.79 16.59 11.33
C ASN A 61 7.17 16.49 12.01
N LYS A 62 7.76 15.29 11.99
CA LYS A 62 9.13 15.06 12.50
C LYS A 62 10.04 14.65 11.35
N GLU A 63 11.25 15.16 11.38
CA GLU A 63 12.30 14.71 10.48
C GLU A 63 12.71 13.28 10.86
N GLN A 64 12.53 12.35 9.92
CA GLN A 64 12.99 10.96 10.06
C GLN A 64 14.06 10.69 9.03
N ILE A 65 15.28 10.42 9.49
CA ILE A 65 16.37 9.98 8.63
C ILE A 65 16.29 8.46 8.55
N SER A 66 15.85 7.94 7.40
CA SER A 66 15.97 6.50 7.10
C SER A 66 17.26 6.26 6.33
N ALA A 67 18.30 5.77 7.00
CA ALA A 67 19.47 5.24 6.31
C ALA A 67 19.11 3.85 5.75
N ARG A 68 19.07 3.73 4.43
CA ARG A 68 18.97 2.43 3.77
C ARG A 68 20.37 1.97 3.38
N LEU A 69 20.61 0.69 3.56
CA LEU A 69 21.87 0.06 3.19
C LEU A 69 21.93 -0.08 1.66
N ASP A 70 23.00 0.40 1.03
CA ASP A 70 23.20 0.25 -0.42
C ASP A 70 23.60 -1.20 -0.72
N THR A 71 22.61 -2.02 -1.03
CA THR A 71 22.80 -3.44 -1.37
C THR A 71 23.62 -3.65 -2.64
N LYS A 72 23.66 -2.66 -3.54
CA LYS A 72 24.49 -2.72 -4.75
C LYS A 72 25.97 -2.54 -4.39
N ALA A 73 26.29 -1.56 -3.55
CA ALA A 73 27.64 -1.37 -3.04
C ALA A 73 28.11 -2.56 -2.20
N ILE A 74 27.22 -3.16 -1.41
CA ILE A 74 27.53 -4.36 -0.64
C ILE A 74 27.75 -5.57 -1.54
N ARG A 75 26.91 -5.78 -2.56
CA ARG A 75 27.10 -6.88 -3.53
C ARG A 75 28.38 -6.71 -4.34
N ALA A 76 28.76 -5.49 -4.69
CA ALA A 76 30.05 -5.19 -5.32
C ALA A 76 31.25 -5.47 -4.40
N ARG A 77 31.07 -5.38 -3.07
CA ARG A 77 32.15 -5.55 -2.08
C ARG A 77 32.27 -6.97 -1.51
N LEU A 78 31.14 -7.63 -1.22
CA LEU A 78 31.09 -8.96 -0.59
C LEU A 78 30.87 -10.10 -1.61
N GLY A 79 30.46 -9.79 -2.84
CA GLY A 79 30.19 -10.81 -3.86
C GLY A 79 29.09 -11.80 -3.42
N ASP A 80 29.35 -13.08 -3.60
CA ASP A 80 28.40 -14.17 -3.30
C ASP A 80 28.15 -14.38 -1.79
N GLU A 81 28.97 -13.79 -0.92
CA GLU A 81 28.74 -13.87 0.53
C GLU A 81 27.49 -13.10 0.98
N VAL A 82 26.99 -12.17 0.15
CA VAL A 82 25.76 -11.42 0.42
C VAL A 82 24.54 -12.35 0.48
N ALA A 83 24.55 -13.44 -0.28
CA ALA A 83 23.46 -14.42 -0.29
C ALA A 83 23.25 -15.10 1.09
N LYS A 84 24.27 -15.13 1.96
CA LYS A 84 24.17 -15.65 3.33
C LYS A 84 23.36 -14.74 4.26
N PHE A 85 23.21 -13.46 3.89
CA PHE A 85 22.49 -12.45 4.67
C PHE A 85 21.15 -12.06 4.03
N GLU A 86 20.88 -12.53 2.81
CA GLU A 86 19.61 -12.31 2.13
C GLU A 86 18.57 -13.32 2.62
N VAL A 87 17.59 -12.83 3.40
CA VAL A 87 16.39 -13.60 3.74
C VAL A 87 15.30 -13.22 2.74
N PRO A 88 14.92 -14.09 1.79
CA PRO A 88 13.88 -13.76 0.82
C PRO A 88 12.54 -13.64 1.54
N SER A 89 11.95 -12.45 1.50
CA SER A 89 10.56 -12.24 1.90
C SER A 89 9.65 -12.45 0.69
N ILE A 90 8.83 -13.49 0.73
CA ILE A 90 7.83 -13.77 -0.31
C ILE A 90 6.57 -12.97 0.01
N SER A 91 6.33 -11.89 -0.73
CA SER A 91 5.10 -11.10 -0.67
C SER A 91 4.24 -11.39 -1.90
N GLN A 92 2.97 -11.74 -1.70
CA GLN A 92 2.01 -11.86 -2.80
C GLN A 92 1.58 -10.46 -3.25
N VAL A 93 1.78 -10.16 -4.53
CA VAL A 93 1.43 -8.85 -5.11
C VAL A 93 0.15 -8.99 -5.93
N ILE A 94 -0.93 -8.36 -5.45
CA ILE A 94 -2.18 -8.21 -6.21
C ILE A 94 -2.01 -7.00 -7.13
N ARG A 95 -2.11 -7.23 -8.45
CA ARG A 95 -2.04 -6.16 -9.46
C ARG A 95 -3.43 -5.84 -9.98
N VAL A 96 -3.89 -4.63 -9.72
CA VAL A 96 -5.18 -4.12 -10.23
C VAL A 96 -4.93 -3.41 -11.56
N LYS A 97 -5.65 -3.80 -12.62
CA LYS A 97 -5.66 -3.11 -13.91
C LYS A 97 -7.09 -2.69 -14.24
N ALA A 98 -7.28 -1.42 -14.57
CA ALA A 98 -8.55 -0.88 -15.02
C ALA A 98 -8.89 -1.38 -16.43
N ASN A 99 -10.12 -1.84 -16.65
CA ASN A 99 -10.67 -2.02 -17.99
C ASN A 99 -11.33 -0.71 -18.44
N ALA A 100 -10.66 0.02 -19.33
CA ALA A 100 -11.09 1.35 -19.78
C ALA A 100 -12.51 1.37 -20.38
N ALA A 101 -12.92 0.29 -21.06
CA ALA A 101 -14.26 0.19 -21.64
C ALA A 101 -15.36 0.04 -20.58
N ALA A 102 -15.06 -0.61 -19.45
CA ALA A 102 -16.02 -0.81 -18.36
C ALA A 102 -16.11 0.42 -17.43
N LEU A 103 -15.01 1.16 -17.26
CA LEU A 103 -14.97 2.38 -16.44
C LEU A 103 -15.78 3.53 -17.03
N ALA A 104 -15.84 3.66 -18.36
CA ALA A 104 -16.63 4.70 -19.02
C ALA A 104 -18.14 4.53 -18.79
N THR A 105 -18.61 3.29 -18.70
CA THR A 105 -20.03 2.96 -18.50
C THR A 105 -20.49 3.17 -17.05
N LEU A 106 -19.57 3.13 -16.07
CA LEU A 106 -19.89 3.40 -14.66
C LEU A 106 -20.00 4.89 -14.32
N ALA A 107 -19.45 5.76 -15.18
CA ALA A 107 -19.46 7.22 -15.01
C ALA A 107 -20.57 7.92 -15.81
N SER A 108 -21.41 7.14 -16.50
CA SER A 108 -22.60 7.59 -17.26
C SER A 108 -23.87 7.30 -16.47
#